data_AF-A0A7S7LXG7-F1
#
_entry.id   AF-A0A7S7LXG7-F1
#
_cell.length_a   1.000
_cell.length_b   1.000
_cell.length_c   1.000
_cell.angle_alpha   90.00
_cell.angle_beta   90.00
_cell.angle_gamma   90.00
#
_symmetry.space_group_name_H-M   'P 1'
#
loop_
_entity.id
_entity.type
_entity.pdbx_description
1 polymer ?
#
loop_
_entity_poly.entity_id
_entity_poly.type
_entity_poly.pdbx_seq_one_letter_code
_entity_poly.pdbx_strand_id
1 'polypeptide(L)'
;MSKISVKLIMIGHIEKIIDFDLIQKHSSKFFAIEELNRICDLPAPNKDDGYLDVVYSVKEMENILSNITHDGLCIGVMNYKYDDNFYMHRLDDNKVCISVAGLEEILKRKDISLENFILKNIYEIYIFYKVLGSTLSDKVYDFVHDDTRGCLFDLNGDKSDIIYNTEKPMICNECQSKINKQAIPSNFINQLESELKKITKPIFKSIELFIRKYPLLSISATIVFSTTINILSSYIWKLIESS
;
A
#
# COMPACT_ATOMS: atom_id res chain seq x y z
N MET A 1 -7.47 6.74 20.57
CA MET A 1 -8.55 6.68 19.56
C MET A 1 -8.96 5.23 19.42
N SER A 2 -10.25 4.95 19.27
CA SER A 2 -10.70 3.63 18.84
C SER A 2 -10.24 3.37 17.40
N LYS A 3 -9.87 2.13 17.11
CA LYS A 3 -9.53 1.71 15.75
C LYS A 3 -10.80 1.67 14.91
N ILE A 4 -10.70 2.04 13.64
CA ILE A 4 -11.79 1.87 12.67
C ILE A 4 -11.73 0.44 12.13
N SER A 5 -12.88 -0.22 12.04
CA SER A 5 -12.99 -1.53 11.40
C SER A 5 -12.87 -1.38 9.89
N VAL A 6 -12.07 -2.24 9.28
CA VAL A 6 -11.88 -2.32 7.82
C VAL A 6 -12.32 -3.70 7.36
N LYS A 7 -13.24 -3.72 6.39
CA LYS A 7 -13.67 -4.91 5.67
C LYS A 7 -13.02 -4.93 4.29
N LEU A 8 -12.23 -5.95 4.01
CA LEU A 8 -11.59 -6.15 2.72
C LEU A 8 -12.41 -7.11 1.86
N ILE A 9 -12.73 -6.70 0.64
CA ILE A 9 -13.48 -7.50 -0.34
C ILE A 9 -12.58 -7.85 -1.51
N MET A 10 -12.21 -9.13 -1.63
CA MET A 10 -11.54 -9.66 -2.81
C MET A 10 -12.56 -9.79 -3.94
N ILE A 11 -12.34 -9.06 -5.04
CA ILE A 11 -13.23 -9.07 -6.20
C ILE A 11 -12.57 -9.92 -7.30
N GLY A 12 -13.25 -11.01 -7.68
CA GLY A 12 -12.71 -12.03 -8.57
C GLY A 12 -11.62 -12.89 -7.90
N HIS A 13 -10.75 -13.45 -8.73
CA HIS A 13 -9.71 -14.42 -8.31
C HIS A 13 -8.33 -13.79 -8.06
N ILE A 14 -8.29 -12.73 -7.26
CA ILE A 14 -7.08 -11.92 -6.99
C ILE A 14 -6.08 -12.58 -6.02
N GLU A 15 -6.51 -13.57 -5.24
CA GLU A 15 -5.68 -14.30 -4.25
C GLU A 15 -4.43 -14.96 -4.85
N LYS A 16 -4.41 -15.21 -6.17
CA LYS A 16 -3.28 -15.85 -6.85
C LYS A 16 -2.06 -14.92 -6.97
N ILE A 17 -2.29 -13.61 -6.88
CA ILE A 17 -1.26 -12.57 -7.07
C ILE A 17 -1.05 -11.71 -5.82
N ILE A 18 -1.92 -11.84 -4.82
CA ILE A 18 -1.85 -11.07 -3.57
C ILE A 18 -2.08 -11.98 -2.37
N ASP A 19 -1.17 -11.88 -1.41
CA ASP A 19 -1.30 -12.53 -0.10
C ASP A 19 -2.08 -11.62 0.86
N PHE A 20 -3.40 -11.85 0.94
CA PHE A 20 -4.28 -11.09 1.84
C PHE A 20 -4.05 -11.42 3.32
N ASP A 21 -3.41 -12.55 3.65
CA ASP A 21 -3.07 -12.86 5.05
C ASP A 21 -2.00 -11.90 5.57
N LEU A 22 -1.05 -11.49 4.72
CA LEU A 22 -0.06 -10.46 5.07
C LEU A 22 -0.73 -9.13 5.37
N ILE A 23 -1.70 -8.74 4.54
CA ILE A 23 -2.46 -7.50 4.71
C ILE A 23 -3.28 -7.57 6.00
N GLN A 24 -4.00 -8.67 6.25
CA GLN A 24 -4.83 -8.86 7.44
C GLN A 24 -4.02 -8.86 8.74
N LYS A 25 -2.81 -9.47 8.74
CA LYS A 25 -1.91 -9.50 9.90
C LYS A 25 -1.23 -8.15 10.18
N HIS A 26 -1.35 -7.17 9.28
CA HIS A 26 -0.75 -5.85 9.47
C HIS A 26 -1.36 -5.14 10.69
N SER A 27 -0.54 -4.94 11.73
CA SER A 27 -0.98 -4.29 12.96
C SER A 27 -0.91 -2.77 12.84
N SER A 28 -2.08 -2.15 12.68
CA SER A 28 -2.25 -0.69 12.69
C SER A 28 -2.78 -0.13 14.02
N LYS A 29 -2.38 1.09 14.37
CA LYS A 29 -2.97 1.85 15.50
C LYS A 29 -4.28 2.53 15.14
N PHE A 30 -4.56 2.69 13.86
CA PHE A 30 -5.67 3.48 13.33
C PHE A 30 -6.87 2.64 12.91
N PHE A 31 -6.60 1.46 12.38
CA PHE A 31 -7.61 0.56 11.86
C PHE A 31 -7.28 -0.89 12.20
N ALA A 32 -8.28 -1.75 12.07
CA ALA A 32 -8.14 -3.20 12.16
C ALA A 32 -8.85 -3.82 10.96
N ILE A 33 -8.21 -4.79 10.30
CA ILE A 33 -8.83 -5.55 9.22
C ILE A 33 -9.56 -6.72 9.88
N GLU A 34 -10.87 -6.56 10.07
CA GLU A 34 -11.68 -7.50 10.85
C GLU A 34 -12.34 -8.56 9.97
N GLU A 35 -12.67 -8.20 8.73
CA GLU A 35 -13.35 -9.08 7.79
C GLU A 35 -12.61 -9.14 6.45
N LEU A 36 -12.52 -10.34 5.91
CA LEU A 36 -11.97 -10.62 4.59
C LEU A 36 -12.98 -11.48 3.83
N ASN A 37 -13.64 -10.90 2.84
CA ASN A 37 -14.68 -11.57 2.05
C ASN A 37 -14.28 -11.66 0.59
N ARG A 38 -15.00 -12.49 -0.16
CA ARG A 38 -14.82 -12.62 -1.61
C ARG A 38 -16.14 -12.49 -2.37
N ILE A 39 -16.06 -11.87 -3.54
CA ILE A 39 -17.06 -11.95 -4.60
C ILE A 39 -16.41 -12.70 -5.76
N CYS A 40 -16.81 -13.94 -6.01
CA CYS A 40 -16.27 -14.75 -7.11
C CYS A 40 -16.95 -14.42 -8.44
N ASP A 41 -18.28 -14.33 -8.42
CA ASP A 41 -19.10 -14.20 -9.62
C ASP A 41 -19.38 -12.72 -9.88
N LEU A 42 -18.75 -12.20 -10.93
CA LEU A 42 -18.98 -10.83 -11.38
C LEU A 42 -19.92 -10.83 -12.58
N PRO A 43 -20.82 -9.84 -12.67
CA PRO A 43 -21.60 -9.64 -13.87
C PRO A 43 -20.67 -9.37 -15.06
N ALA A 44 -21.15 -9.68 -16.27
CA ALA A 44 -20.47 -9.28 -17.49
C ALA A 44 -20.34 -7.74 -17.52
N PRO A 45 -19.16 -7.20 -17.89
CA PRO A 45 -19.01 -5.76 -18.03
C PRO A 45 -19.92 -5.24 -19.16
N ASN A 46 -20.42 -4.03 -18.98
CA ASN A 46 -21.25 -3.33 -19.96
C ASN A 46 -20.46 -2.96 -21.23
N LYS A 47 -19.15 -2.75 -21.08
CA LYS A 47 -18.27 -2.43 -22.20
C LYS A 47 -17.88 -3.73 -22.92
N ASP A 48 -18.36 -3.88 -24.16
CA ASP A 48 -17.92 -4.95 -25.04
C ASP A 48 -16.58 -4.58 -25.68
N ASP A 49 -15.50 -5.15 -25.14
CA ASP A 49 -14.13 -5.01 -25.62
C ASP A 49 -13.62 -6.26 -26.36
N GLY A 50 -14.54 -7.12 -26.82
CA GLY A 50 -14.17 -8.32 -27.55
C GLY A 50 -13.56 -9.42 -26.66
N TYR A 51 -13.91 -9.45 -25.37
CA TYR A 51 -13.56 -10.47 -24.36
C TYR A 51 -12.09 -10.52 -23.91
N LEU A 52 -11.22 -9.71 -24.50
CA LEU A 52 -9.78 -9.79 -24.22
C LEU A 52 -9.32 -8.94 -23.03
N ASP A 53 -10.11 -7.94 -22.62
CA ASP A 53 -9.56 -6.85 -21.80
C ASP A 53 -10.51 -6.35 -20.70
N VAL A 54 -11.31 -7.24 -20.09
CA VAL A 54 -12.36 -6.94 -19.09
C VAL A 54 -12.14 -5.64 -18.28
N VAL A 55 -12.98 -4.65 -18.56
CA VAL A 55 -13.00 -3.33 -17.93
C VAL A 55 -14.33 -3.10 -17.20
N TYR A 56 -14.27 -2.58 -15.97
CA TYR A 56 -15.46 -2.15 -15.24
C TYR A 56 -15.48 -0.63 -15.09
N SER A 57 -16.64 -0.01 -15.23
CA SER A 57 -16.87 1.38 -14.84
C SER A 57 -17.04 1.52 -13.33
N VAL A 58 -16.89 2.74 -12.81
CA VAL A 58 -17.14 3.07 -11.40
C VAL A 58 -18.55 2.65 -10.97
N LYS A 59 -19.57 2.94 -11.80
CA LYS A 59 -20.98 2.61 -11.52
C LYS A 59 -21.24 1.11 -11.44
N GLU A 60 -20.56 0.31 -12.26
CA GLU A 60 -20.67 -1.15 -12.16
C GLU A 60 -20.11 -1.63 -10.84
N MET A 61 -18.98 -1.07 -10.41
CA MET A 61 -18.39 -1.43 -9.12
C MET A 61 -19.22 -0.95 -7.93
N GLU A 62 -19.82 0.23 -8.00
CA GLU A 62 -20.82 0.71 -7.04
C GLU A 62 -21.96 -0.30 -6.88
N ASN A 63 -22.52 -0.79 -8.00
CA ASN A 63 -23.59 -1.77 -7.99
C ASN A 63 -23.14 -3.12 -7.39
N ILE A 64 -21.94 -3.61 -7.74
CA ILE A 64 -21.39 -4.86 -7.22
C ILE A 64 -21.21 -4.79 -5.69
N LEU A 65 -20.78 -3.64 -5.16
CA LEU A 65 -20.55 -3.46 -3.72
C LEU A 65 -21.75 -2.82 -2.96
N SER A 66 -22.85 -2.55 -3.64
CA SER A 66 -24.02 -1.86 -3.08
C SER A 66 -24.60 -2.57 -1.85
N ASN A 67 -24.79 -3.89 -1.95
CA ASN A 67 -25.39 -4.73 -0.91
C ASN A 67 -24.44 -5.06 0.27
N ILE A 68 -23.18 -4.62 0.21
CA ILE A 68 -22.24 -4.83 1.31
C ILE A 68 -22.35 -3.65 2.26
N THR A 69 -22.75 -3.94 3.50
CA THR A 69 -22.79 -2.97 4.60
C THR A 69 -21.65 -3.27 5.58
N HIS A 70 -21.04 -2.21 6.11
CA HIS A 70 -19.99 -2.32 7.13
C HIS A 70 -19.97 -1.07 8.02
N ASP A 71 -19.86 -1.24 9.34
CA ASP A 71 -19.67 -0.15 10.29
C ASP A 71 -18.17 0.19 10.39
N GLY A 72 -17.72 1.03 9.47
CA GLY A 72 -16.30 1.35 9.26
C GLY A 72 -16.01 1.58 7.78
N LEU A 73 -14.85 1.13 7.32
CA LEU A 73 -14.44 1.23 5.92
C LEU A 73 -14.61 -0.10 5.19
N CYS A 74 -15.20 -0.07 4.00
CA CYS A 74 -15.28 -1.22 3.10
C CYS A 74 -14.40 -0.97 1.88
N ILE A 75 -13.39 -1.81 1.68
CA ILE A 75 -12.40 -1.63 0.61
C ILE A 75 -12.40 -2.87 -0.28
N GLY A 76 -12.85 -2.69 -1.52
CA GLY A 76 -12.74 -3.68 -2.58
C GLY A 76 -11.35 -3.67 -3.19
N VAL A 77 -10.83 -4.85 -3.56
CA VAL A 77 -9.59 -4.98 -4.32
C VAL A 77 -9.84 -5.93 -5.49
N MET A 78 -9.57 -5.46 -6.71
CA MET A 78 -9.81 -6.19 -7.95
C MET A 78 -8.61 -6.19 -8.88
N ASN A 79 -8.49 -7.21 -9.74
CA ASN A 79 -7.46 -7.29 -10.78
C ASN A 79 -8.02 -6.97 -12.19
N TYR A 80 -9.03 -6.11 -12.26
CA TYR A 80 -9.64 -5.63 -13.51
C TYR A 80 -9.38 -4.13 -13.67
N LYS A 81 -9.32 -3.64 -14.90
CA LYS A 81 -9.07 -2.22 -15.16
C LYS A 81 -10.37 -1.42 -14.94
N TYR A 82 -10.22 -0.16 -14.54
CA TYR A 82 -11.28 0.83 -14.74
C TYR A 82 -11.21 1.42 -16.14
N ASP A 83 -12.36 1.86 -16.67
CA ASP A 83 -12.48 2.44 -18.01
C ASP A 83 -11.83 3.81 -18.16
N ASP A 84 -11.69 4.53 -17.04
CA ASP A 84 -10.98 5.81 -16.94
C ASP A 84 -9.48 5.66 -16.59
N ASN A 85 -8.97 4.44 -16.54
CA ASN A 85 -7.58 4.07 -16.24
C ASN A 85 -7.06 4.48 -14.84
N PHE A 86 -7.88 5.00 -13.94
CA PHE A 86 -7.49 5.19 -12.54
C PHE A 86 -7.42 3.84 -11.81
N TYR A 87 -6.68 3.79 -10.70
CA TYR A 87 -6.51 2.56 -9.92
C TYR A 87 -7.33 2.55 -8.62
N MET A 88 -7.98 3.64 -8.25
CA MET A 88 -8.74 3.72 -7.02
C MET A 88 -9.92 4.67 -7.20
N HIS A 89 -11.10 4.21 -6.80
CA HIS A 89 -12.32 5.00 -6.86
C HIS A 89 -13.11 4.90 -5.57
N ARG A 90 -13.63 6.03 -5.11
CA ARG A 90 -14.68 6.05 -4.11
C ARG A 90 -15.98 5.60 -4.77
N LEU A 91 -16.70 4.70 -4.12
CA LEU A 91 -17.98 4.15 -4.58
C LEU A 91 -19.16 4.63 -3.72
N ASP A 92 -18.89 5.01 -2.46
CA ASP A 92 -19.89 5.45 -1.51
C ASP A 92 -19.21 6.20 -0.35
N ASP A 93 -19.98 6.63 0.65
CA ASP A 93 -19.52 7.38 1.83
C ASP A 93 -18.41 6.67 2.62
N ASN A 94 -18.38 5.34 2.59
CA ASN A 94 -17.36 4.54 3.27
C ASN A 94 -16.82 3.38 2.42
N LYS A 95 -17.08 3.40 1.11
CA LYS A 95 -16.69 2.36 0.16
C LYS A 95 -15.68 2.88 -0.84
N VAL A 96 -14.60 2.13 -1.00
CA VAL A 96 -13.56 2.38 -2.02
C VAL A 96 -13.27 1.07 -2.73
N CYS A 97 -12.93 1.12 -4.01
CA CYS A 97 -12.44 -0.03 -4.73
C CYS A 97 -11.12 0.27 -5.45
N ILE A 98 -10.12 -0.55 -5.17
CA ILE A 98 -8.76 -0.47 -5.69
C ILE A 98 -8.59 -1.50 -6.80
N SER A 99 -8.15 -1.06 -7.98
CA SER A 99 -7.67 -1.91 -9.05
C SER A 99 -6.15 -2.09 -8.95
N VAL A 100 -5.69 -3.33 -9.02
CA VAL A 100 -4.26 -3.67 -9.15
C VAL A 100 -3.85 -4.01 -10.58
N ALA A 101 -4.75 -3.86 -11.54
CA ALA A 101 -4.53 -4.29 -12.92
C ALA A 101 -3.33 -3.57 -13.55
N GLY A 102 -2.34 -4.36 -13.99
CA GLY A 102 -1.10 -3.87 -14.60
C GLY A 102 -0.08 -3.29 -13.60
N LEU A 103 -0.39 -3.24 -12.30
CA LEU A 103 0.52 -2.68 -11.30
C LEU A 103 1.64 -3.66 -10.90
N GLU A 104 1.41 -4.98 -11.04
CA GLU A 104 2.42 -5.99 -10.71
C GLU A 104 3.73 -5.73 -11.46
N GLU A 105 3.66 -5.51 -12.78
CA GLU A 105 4.84 -5.26 -13.61
C GLU A 105 5.54 -3.94 -13.26
N ILE A 106 4.77 -2.93 -12.86
CA ILE A 106 5.31 -1.61 -12.48
C ILE A 106 6.07 -1.74 -11.16
N LEU A 107 5.43 -2.28 -10.13
CA LEU A 107 5.98 -2.40 -8.79
C LEU A 107 7.16 -3.38 -8.72
N LYS A 108 7.12 -4.47 -9.51
CA LYS A 108 8.19 -5.47 -9.60
C LYS A 108 9.51 -4.90 -10.11
N ARG A 109 9.52 -3.82 -10.90
CA ARG A 109 10.76 -3.12 -11.32
C ARG A 109 11.58 -2.59 -10.16
N LYS A 110 10.94 -2.41 -9.00
CA LYS A 110 11.58 -1.96 -7.75
C LYS A 110 11.40 -2.96 -6.62
N ASP A 111 11.00 -4.20 -6.89
CA ASP A 111 10.69 -5.22 -5.87
C ASP A 111 9.72 -4.73 -4.79
N ILE A 112 8.76 -3.89 -5.17
CA ILE A 112 7.64 -3.48 -4.33
C ILE A 112 6.53 -4.51 -4.52
N SER A 113 5.88 -4.94 -3.44
CA SER A 113 4.78 -5.90 -3.51
C SER A 113 3.42 -5.21 -3.64
N LEU A 114 2.43 -5.92 -4.16
CA LEU A 114 1.06 -5.42 -4.27
C LEU A 114 0.43 -5.21 -2.88
N GLU A 115 0.82 -6.00 -1.88
CA GLU A 115 0.37 -5.85 -0.49
C GLU A 115 0.82 -4.50 0.08
N ASN A 116 2.07 -4.08 -0.18
CA ASN A 116 2.56 -2.77 0.25
C ASN A 116 1.77 -1.64 -0.42
N PHE A 117 1.44 -1.78 -1.70
CA PHE A 117 0.57 -0.84 -2.41
C PHE A 117 -0.82 -0.78 -1.79
N ILE A 118 -1.46 -1.92 -1.51
CA ILE A 118 -2.78 -1.96 -0.88
C ILE A 118 -2.73 -1.35 0.52
N LEU A 119 -1.76 -1.73 1.34
CA LEU A 119 -1.59 -1.17 2.69
C LEU A 119 -1.42 0.35 2.64
N LYS A 120 -0.57 0.87 1.74
CA LYS A 120 -0.40 2.31 1.52
C LYS A 120 -1.74 2.99 1.23
N ASN A 121 -2.54 2.42 0.34
CA ASN A 121 -3.85 2.98 0.00
C ASN A 121 -4.88 2.84 1.14
N ILE A 122 -4.83 1.77 1.96
CA ILE A 122 -5.68 1.67 3.16
C ILE A 122 -5.38 2.82 4.13
N TYR A 123 -4.10 3.19 4.34
CA TYR A 123 -3.75 4.36 5.15
C TYR A 123 -4.27 5.65 4.52
N GLU A 124 -4.10 5.84 3.22
CA GLU A 124 -4.62 6.99 2.49
C GLU A 124 -6.14 7.17 2.66
N ILE A 125 -6.90 6.09 2.41
CA ILE A 125 -8.36 6.04 2.57
C ILE A 125 -8.75 6.32 4.03
N TYR A 126 -8.07 5.71 5.00
CA TYR A 126 -8.31 5.97 6.42
C TYR A 126 -8.13 7.45 6.78
N ILE A 127 -7.07 8.10 6.27
CA ILE A 127 -6.83 9.52 6.56
C ILE A 127 -7.96 10.36 5.98
N PHE A 128 -8.34 10.14 4.73
CA PHE A 128 -9.46 10.85 4.12
C PHE A 128 -10.76 10.65 4.91
N TYR A 129 -11.08 9.40 5.22
CA TYR A 129 -12.25 9.09 6.03
C TYR A 129 -12.22 9.82 7.38
N LYS A 130 -11.08 9.84 8.06
CA LYS A 130 -10.96 10.47 9.38
C LYS A 130 -11.03 12.00 9.31
N VAL A 131 -10.31 12.59 8.36
CA VAL A 131 -10.19 14.05 8.21
C VAL A 131 -11.48 14.68 7.69
N LEU A 132 -12.22 13.96 6.85
CA LEU A 132 -13.45 14.46 6.24
C LEU A 132 -14.72 14.13 7.06
N GLY A 133 -14.57 13.69 8.30
CA GLY A 133 -15.70 13.53 9.23
C GLY A 133 -16.38 12.16 9.18
N SER A 134 -15.66 11.11 8.80
CA SER A 134 -16.16 9.72 8.66
C SER A 134 -17.07 9.52 7.44
N THR A 135 -16.84 10.33 6.41
CA THR A 135 -17.44 10.21 5.08
C THR A 135 -16.39 10.56 4.04
N LEU A 136 -16.27 9.74 3.01
CA LEU A 136 -15.44 10.01 1.85
C LEU A 136 -16.18 11.01 0.95
N SER A 137 -15.86 12.30 1.06
CA SER A 137 -16.50 13.36 0.25
C SER A 137 -15.57 13.86 -0.86
N ASP A 138 -16.10 14.61 -1.85
CA ASP A 138 -15.29 15.17 -2.95
C ASP A 138 -14.21 16.15 -2.48
N LYS A 139 -14.26 16.56 -1.22
CA LYS A 139 -13.21 17.36 -0.58
C LYS A 139 -11.86 16.64 -0.49
N VAL A 140 -11.79 15.34 -0.83
CA VAL A 140 -10.50 14.65 -1.02
C VAL A 140 -9.61 15.39 -2.03
N TYR A 141 -10.18 16.00 -3.07
CA TYR A 141 -9.42 16.72 -4.07
C TYR A 141 -8.71 17.98 -3.53
N ASP A 142 -9.11 18.50 -2.36
CA ASP A 142 -8.41 19.61 -1.69
C ASP A 142 -7.02 19.18 -1.13
N PHE A 143 -6.81 17.87 -0.97
CA PHE A 143 -5.59 17.28 -0.42
C PHE A 143 -4.65 16.70 -1.48
N VAL A 144 -5.19 16.33 -2.64
CA VAL A 144 -4.42 15.72 -3.73
C VAL A 144 -3.45 16.74 -4.33
N HIS A 145 -2.24 16.32 -4.65
CA HIS A 145 -1.26 17.15 -5.36
C HIS A 145 -1.12 16.68 -6.80
N ASP A 146 -0.94 17.62 -7.72
CA ASP A 146 -0.71 17.31 -9.14
C ASP A 146 0.73 16.84 -9.41
N ASP A 147 1.64 16.93 -8.44
CA ASP A 147 3.05 16.56 -8.58
C ASP A 147 3.46 15.35 -7.75
N THR A 148 4.41 14.58 -8.30
CA THR A 148 4.92 13.33 -7.70
C THR A 148 6.05 13.65 -6.70
N ARG A 149 5.73 13.74 -5.41
CA ARG A 149 6.65 14.04 -4.29
C ARG A 149 7.02 12.81 -3.43
N GLY A 150 6.38 11.67 -3.69
CA GLY A 150 6.38 10.49 -2.81
C GLY A 150 5.39 10.59 -1.65
N CYS A 151 4.47 11.57 -1.67
CA CYS A 151 3.43 11.71 -0.65
C CYS A 151 2.28 10.74 -0.92
N LEU A 152 1.59 10.31 0.15
CA LEU A 152 0.39 9.47 0.03
C LEU A 152 -0.62 10.04 -0.96
N PHE A 153 -0.79 11.36 -0.94
CA PHE A 153 -1.80 12.11 -1.70
C PHE A 153 -1.30 12.64 -3.06
N ASP A 154 -0.23 12.06 -3.61
CA ASP A 154 0.22 12.42 -4.96
C ASP A 154 -0.75 11.86 -6.01
N LEU A 155 -1.16 12.70 -6.96
CA LEU A 155 -1.86 12.26 -8.16
C LEU A 155 -0.86 11.58 -9.09
N ASN A 156 -0.99 10.26 -9.24
CA ASN A 156 -0.16 9.52 -10.19
C ASN A 156 -0.83 9.53 -11.57
N GLY A 157 -0.68 10.64 -12.31
CA GLY A 157 -1.19 10.75 -13.68
C GLY A 157 -0.60 9.69 -14.62
N ASP A 158 0.69 9.35 -14.43
CA ASP A 158 1.31 8.16 -15.00
C ASP A 158 1.32 7.03 -13.95
N LYS A 159 0.82 5.83 -14.30
CA LYS A 159 0.82 4.67 -13.39
C LYS A 159 2.22 4.29 -12.91
N SER A 160 3.26 4.59 -13.68
CA SER A 160 4.65 4.33 -13.27
C SER A 160 5.09 5.18 -12.06
N ASP A 161 4.43 6.30 -11.80
CA ASP A 161 4.74 7.18 -10.68
C ASP A 161 4.27 6.63 -9.32
N ILE A 162 3.38 5.62 -9.32
CA ILE A 162 2.93 4.92 -8.10
C ILE A 162 4.13 4.38 -7.29
N ILE A 163 5.24 4.06 -7.97
CA ILE A 163 6.47 3.61 -7.31
C ILE A 163 6.94 4.62 -6.25
N TYR A 164 6.87 5.92 -6.54
CA TYR A 164 7.45 6.95 -5.67
C TYR A 164 6.72 7.09 -4.34
N ASN A 165 5.38 6.96 -4.34
CA ASN A 165 4.59 7.03 -3.10
C ASN A 165 4.37 5.66 -2.43
N THR A 166 4.74 4.56 -3.09
CA THR A 166 4.62 3.20 -2.52
C THR A 166 5.94 2.68 -1.94
N GLU A 167 7.09 3.06 -2.50
CA GLU A 167 8.39 2.57 -2.02
C GLU A 167 8.70 3.02 -0.59
N LYS A 168 8.41 4.30 -0.30
CA LYS A 168 8.63 4.95 0.99
C LYS A 168 7.47 5.93 1.24
N PRO A 169 6.28 5.42 1.57
CA PRO A 169 5.12 6.28 1.77
C PRO A 169 5.37 7.31 2.87
N MET A 170 5.04 8.56 2.60
CA MET A 170 5.18 9.67 3.54
C MET A 170 4.06 10.70 3.36
N ILE A 171 4.03 11.70 4.24
CA ILE A 171 3.13 12.85 4.12
C ILE A 171 3.99 14.11 4.04
N CYS A 172 3.84 14.88 2.96
CA CYS A 172 4.59 16.11 2.77
C CYS A 172 4.14 17.21 3.75
N ASN A 173 5.00 18.21 3.98
CA ASN A 173 4.73 19.31 4.90
C ASN A 173 3.41 20.05 4.60
N GLU A 174 3.03 20.14 3.33
CA GLU A 174 1.78 20.76 2.90
C GLU A 174 0.57 19.98 3.41
N CYS A 175 0.53 18.66 3.16
CA CYS A 175 -0.54 17.81 3.67
C CYS A 175 -0.53 17.68 5.19
N GLN A 176 0.64 17.67 5.84
CA GLN A 176 0.71 17.75 7.30
C GLN A 176 0.02 19.03 7.80
N SER A 177 0.25 20.16 7.14
CA SER A 177 -0.37 21.43 7.48
C SER A 177 -1.88 21.42 7.24
N LYS A 178 -2.36 20.81 6.14
CA LYS A 178 -3.79 20.65 5.86
C LYS A 178 -4.46 19.76 6.93
N ILE A 179 -3.83 18.65 7.29
CA ILE A 179 -4.31 17.70 8.31
C ILE A 179 -4.35 18.37 9.70
N ASN A 180 -3.31 19.13 10.08
CA ASN A 180 -3.24 19.82 11.38
C ASN A 180 -4.27 20.95 11.55
N LYS A 181 -4.84 21.48 10.46
CA LYS A 181 -5.95 22.45 10.52
C LYS A 181 -7.28 21.82 10.91
N GLN A 182 -7.35 20.48 10.91
CA GLN A 182 -8.57 19.72 11.17
C GLN A 182 -8.63 19.32 12.64
N ALA A 183 -9.81 18.98 13.13
CA ALA A 183 -10.03 18.58 14.52
C ALA A 183 -9.52 17.15 14.79
N ILE A 184 -8.21 16.97 14.75
CA ILE A 184 -7.52 15.69 14.95
C ILE A 184 -6.51 15.76 16.12
N PRO A 185 -6.14 14.63 16.74
CA PRO A 185 -5.17 14.64 17.83
C PRO A 185 -3.79 15.17 17.40
N SER A 186 -3.12 15.92 18.29
CA SER A 186 -1.82 16.54 18.02
C SER A 186 -0.69 15.56 17.70
N ASN A 187 -0.80 14.30 18.15
CA ASN A 187 0.18 13.25 17.86
C ASN A 187 -0.18 12.40 16.64
N PHE A 188 -1.25 12.72 15.92
CA PHE A 188 -1.75 11.94 14.79
C PHE A 188 -0.71 11.77 13.69
N ILE A 189 -0.10 12.87 13.24
CA ILE A 189 0.93 12.85 12.18
C ILE A 189 2.15 12.00 12.60
N ASN A 190 2.66 12.20 13.82
CA ASN A 190 3.80 11.41 14.32
C ASN A 190 3.50 9.92 14.37
N GLN A 191 2.28 9.54 14.81
CA GLN A 191 1.85 8.15 14.79
C GLN A 191 1.76 7.64 13.35
N LEU A 192 1.21 8.43 12.45
CA LEU A 192 1.05 8.09 11.04
C LEU A 192 2.37 7.87 10.33
N GLU A 193 3.35 8.76 10.49
CA GLU A 193 4.69 8.56 9.97
C GLU A 193 5.36 7.29 10.54
N SER A 194 5.14 6.99 11.82
CA SER A 194 5.67 5.76 12.43
C SER A 194 5.04 4.48 11.86
N GLU A 195 3.79 4.57 11.43
CA GLU A 195 3.04 3.46 10.84
C GLU A 195 3.42 3.26 9.37
N LEU A 196 3.55 4.34 8.59
CA LEU A 196 3.97 4.29 7.19
C LEU A 196 5.39 3.71 7.05
N LYS A 197 6.28 3.98 8.00
CA LYS A 197 7.63 3.37 8.06
C LYS A 197 7.61 1.84 8.21
N LYS A 198 6.48 1.23 8.59
CA LYS A 198 6.35 -0.24 8.64
C LYS A 198 6.07 -0.84 7.27
N ILE A 199 5.52 -0.05 6.34
CA ILE A 199 5.28 -0.45 4.95
C ILE A 199 6.62 -0.38 4.23
N THR A 200 7.41 -1.44 4.35
CA THR A 200 8.75 -1.51 3.78
C THR A 200 8.95 -2.80 3.03
N LYS A 201 9.90 -2.79 2.10
CA LYS A 201 10.32 -4.02 1.41
C LYS A 201 10.94 -4.97 2.43
N PRO A 202 10.75 -6.29 2.29
CA PRO A 202 11.51 -7.26 3.07
C PRO A 202 13.01 -6.96 3.00
N ILE A 203 13.69 -7.07 4.15
CA ILE A 203 15.12 -6.74 4.27
C ILE A 203 15.95 -7.52 3.23
N PHE A 204 15.64 -8.80 3.03
CA PHE A 204 16.32 -9.65 2.06
C PHE A 204 16.26 -9.09 0.62
N LYS A 205 15.08 -8.67 0.16
CA LYS A 205 14.91 -8.03 -1.16
C LYS A 205 15.65 -6.70 -1.25
N SER A 206 15.66 -5.93 -0.16
CA SER A 206 16.40 -4.66 -0.10
C SER A 206 17.91 -4.88 -0.23
N ILE A 207 18.45 -5.93 0.39
CA ILE A 207 19.86 -6.33 0.26
C ILE A 207 20.15 -6.78 -1.17
N GLU A 208 19.29 -7.64 -1.76
CA GLU A 208 19.46 -8.09 -3.14
C GLU A 208 19.52 -6.92 -4.12
N LEU A 209 18.60 -5.96 -3.99
CA LEU A 209 18.60 -4.73 -4.79
C LEU A 209 19.88 -3.91 -4.60
N PHE A 210 20.36 -3.78 -3.36
CA PHE A 210 21.62 -3.09 -3.08
C PHE A 210 22.80 -3.78 -3.78
N ILE A 211 22.86 -5.11 -3.72
CA ILE A 211 23.91 -5.91 -4.38
C ILE A 211 23.87 -5.71 -5.89
N ARG A 212 22.69 -5.79 -6.50
CA ARG A 212 22.50 -5.57 -7.94
C ARG A 212 22.88 -4.14 -8.36
N LYS A 213 22.55 -3.14 -7.55
CA LYS A 213 22.84 -1.73 -7.85
C LYS A 213 24.32 -1.38 -7.65
N TYR A 214 24.97 -1.98 -6.66
CA TYR A 214 26.36 -1.68 -6.28
C TYR A 214 27.19 -2.98 -6.10
N PRO A 215 27.48 -3.71 -7.20
CA PRO A 215 28.16 -5.00 -7.11
C PRO A 215 29.57 -4.89 -6.52
N LEU A 216 30.35 -3.88 -6.93
CA LEU A 216 31.72 -3.68 -6.43
C LEU A 216 31.75 -3.32 -4.93
N LEU A 217 30.84 -2.48 -4.46
CA LEU A 217 30.73 -2.17 -3.03
C LEU A 217 30.36 -3.41 -2.22
N SER A 218 29.49 -4.25 -2.76
CA SER A 218 29.07 -5.49 -2.12
C SER A 218 30.24 -6.47 -1.99
N ILE A 219 31.06 -6.63 -3.04
CA ILE A 219 32.28 -7.44 -2.99
C ILE A 219 33.25 -6.92 -1.93
N SER A 220 33.51 -5.61 -1.91
CA SER A 220 34.38 -4.98 -0.91
C SER A 220 33.87 -5.21 0.51
N ALA A 221 32.56 -5.05 0.74
CA ALA A 221 31.94 -5.31 2.03
C ALA A 221 32.09 -6.77 2.45
N THR A 222 31.91 -7.73 1.54
CA THR A 222 32.13 -9.16 1.82
C THR A 222 33.58 -9.46 2.20
N ILE A 223 34.57 -8.86 1.53
CA ILE A 223 35.99 -9.04 1.85
C ILE A 223 36.30 -8.53 3.26
N VAL A 224 35.85 -7.31 3.57
CA VAL A 224 36.04 -6.72 4.90
C VAL A 224 35.39 -7.59 5.97
N PHE A 225 34.13 -7.97 5.77
CA PHE A 225 33.38 -8.77 6.74
C PHE A 225 34.00 -10.16 6.97
N SER A 226 34.41 -10.85 5.91
CA SER A 226 35.11 -12.14 5.99
C SER A 226 36.43 -12.03 6.75
N THR A 227 37.20 -10.97 6.48
CA THR A 227 38.47 -10.71 7.19
C THR A 227 38.22 -10.46 8.67
N THR A 228 37.22 -9.65 9.02
CA THR A 228 36.85 -9.37 10.42
C THR A 228 36.40 -10.64 11.14
N ILE A 229 35.58 -11.49 10.52
CA ILE A 229 35.18 -12.77 11.09
C ILE A 229 36.40 -13.65 11.36
N ASN A 230 37.34 -13.75 10.42
CA ASN A 230 38.54 -14.56 10.62
C ASN A 230 39.42 -14.07 11.78
N ILE A 231 39.58 -12.75 11.92
CA ILE A 231 40.31 -12.14 13.04
C ILE A 231 39.60 -12.44 14.37
N LEU A 232 38.28 -12.27 14.42
CA LEU A 232 37.47 -12.55 15.63
C LEU A 232 37.52 -14.02 16.01
N SER A 233 37.36 -14.94 15.06
CA SER A 233 37.45 -16.38 15.30
C SER A 233 38.82 -16.77 15.87
N SER A 234 39.89 -16.19 15.31
CA SER A 234 41.25 -16.42 15.80
C SER A 234 41.45 -15.89 17.23
N TYR A 235 40.84 -14.75 17.56
CA TYR A 235 40.89 -14.17 18.90
C TYR A 235 40.10 -15.01 19.93
N ILE A 236 38.89 -15.44 19.57
CA ILE A 236 38.05 -16.31 20.40
C ILE A 236 38.75 -17.65 20.67
N TRP A 237 39.34 -18.26 19.64
CA TRP A 237 40.10 -19.51 19.79
C TRP A 237 41.21 -19.37 20.84
N LYS A 238 42.00 -18.30 20.76
CA LYS A 238 43.06 -18.03 21.73
C LYS A 238 42.54 -17.84 23.15
N LEU A 239 41.38 -17.20 23.32
CA LEU A 239 40.76 -17.05 24.64
C LEU A 239 40.36 -18.40 25.23
N ILE A 240 39.74 -19.27 24.43
CA ILE A 240 39.32 -20.62 24.85
C ILE A 240 40.54 -21.49 25.19
N GLU A 241 41.62 -21.39 24.42
CA GLU A 241 42.85 -22.16 24.67
C GLU A 241 43.59 -21.69 25.94
N SER A 242 43.41 -20.43 26.34
CA SER A 242 44.04 -19.83 27.52
C SER A 242 43.25 -19.99 28.83
N SER A 243 42.03 -20.52 28.77
CA SER A 243 41.14 -20.81 29.92
C SER A 243 41.15 -22.29 30.29
#